data_AF-A0A957FHI5-F1
#
_entry.id   AF-A0A957FHI5-F1
#
_cell.length_a   1.000
_cell.length_b   1.000
_cell.length_c   1.000
_cell.angle_alpha   90.00
_cell.angle_beta   90.00
_cell.angle_gamma   90.00
#
_symmetry.space_group_name_H-M   'P 1'
#
loop_
_entity.id
_entity.type
_entity.pdbx_description
1 polymer ?
#
loop_
_entity_poly.entity_id
_entity_poly.type
_entity_poly.pdbx_seq_one_letter_code
_entity_poly.pdbx_strand_id
1 'polypeptide(L)'
;GPVLKDASLDDIQDLFAAIADSNSFPDVKSEPEPEPEPDPEPEPEPEPAPVDTHEEPPQQQTVTLPGVHELSPSERMMLEAILAGSMLNPATAAYASLIQGARVAAAAMGVTIAIGPAVSGNAVAGIGGGGGLFFGPNGEIGAYGSVAGRVGVAISISATLQVTVVNGGPDRLNGSAVAVGGGGGELLVGGGAVLLTPDGDFLGISAQVGVGAGLTPLEAYVEAQETWTSTPVVAPPPLP
;
A
#
# COMPACT_ATOMS: atom_id res chain seq x y z
N GLY A 1 -23.02 12.35 9.65
CA GLY A 1 -23.60 11.38 10.61
C GLY A 1 -22.76 11.36 11.87
N PRO A 2 -23.35 11.12 13.05
CA PRO A 2 -22.64 11.13 14.33
C PRO A 2 -22.39 9.70 14.82
N VAL A 3 -21.21 9.14 14.55
CA VAL A 3 -20.76 7.87 15.19
C VAL A 3 -19.24 7.90 15.52
N LEU A 4 -18.45 8.80 14.94
CA LEU A 4 -16.98 8.78 15.09
C LEU A 4 -16.40 9.71 16.18
N LYS A 5 -17.23 10.39 16.99
CA LYS A 5 -16.71 11.36 17.96
C LYS A 5 -16.22 10.75 19.29
N ASP A 6 -16.62 9.51 19.57
CA ASP A 6 -16.38 8.87 20.87
C ASP A 6 -15.61 7.55 20.75
N ALA A 7 -15.07 7.21 19.58
CA ALA A 7 -14.21 6.03 19.43
C ALA A 7 -12.87 6.29 20.12
N SER A 8 -12.59 5.56 21.20
CA SER A 8 -11.32 5.65 21.91
C SER A 8 -10.22 4.90 21.15
N LEU A 9 -8.96 5.24 21.42
CA LEU A 9 -7.82 4.53 20.82
C LEU A 9 -7.82 3.04 21.20
N ASP A 10 -8.33 2.71 22.39
CA ASP A 10 -8.47 1.34 22.90
C ASP A 10 -9.51 0.55 22.08
N ASP A 11 -10.63 1.17 21.69
CA ASP A 11 -11.63 0.53 20.82
C ASP A 11 -11.07 0.17 19.44
N ILE A 12 -10.12 0.98 18.93
CA ILE A 12 -9.43 0.72 17.67
C ILE A 12 -8.44 -0.44 17.84
N GLN A 13 -7.72 -0.52 18.95
CA GLN A 13 -6.81 -1.63 19.24
C GLN A 13 -7.56 -2.95 19.44
N ASP A 14 -8.69 -2.94 20.14
CA ASP A 14 -9.57 -4.11 20.28
C ASP A 14 -10.16 -4.54 18.95
N LEU A 15 -10.49 -3.61 18.05
CA LEU A 15 -10.93 -3.92 16.69
C LEU A 15 -9.82 -4.62 15.89
N PHE A 16 -8.57 -4.17 16.00
CA PHE A 16 -7.43 -4.84 15.37
C PHE A 16 -7.16 -6.23 15.95
N ALA A 17 -7.26 -6.39 17.27
CA ALA A 17 -7.13 -7.69 17.92
C ALA A 17 -8.26 -8.65 17.49
N ALA A 18 -9.49 -8.15 17.34
CA ALA A 18 -10.64 -8.92 16.88
C ALA A 18 -10.54 -9.31 15.39
N ILE A 19 -9.96 -8.46 14.53
CA ILE A 19 -9.71 -8.81 13.12
C ILE A 19 -8.60 -9.86 12.99
N ALA A 20 -7.60 -9.84 13.87
CA ALA A 20 -6.56 -10.86 13.91
C ALA A 20 -7.11 -12.25 14.35
N ASP A 21 -8.22 -12.27 15.07
CA ASP A 21 -8.96 -13.49 15.45
C ASP A 21 -9.99 -13.88 14.36
N SER A 22 -9.49 -14.44 13.26
CA SER A 22 -10.27 -14.78 12.06
C SER A 22 -11.24 -15.97 12.22
N ASN A 23 -11.49 -16.45 13.45
CA ASN A 23 -12.36 -17.59 13.73
C ASN A 23 -13.81 -17.25 14.12
N SER A 24 -14.24 -15.98 14.04
CA SER A 24 -15.55 -15.54 14.57
C SER A 24 -16.58 -15.03 13.55
N PHE A 25 -16.51 -15.47 12.29
CA PHE A 25 -17.60 -15.15 11.33
C PHE A 25 -18.87 -15.95 11.68
N PRO A 26 -20.05 -15.30 11.79
CA PRO A 26 -21.31 -16.00 11.99
C PRO A 26 -21.64 -16.86 10.77
N ASP A 27 -21.91 -18.13 11.04
CA ASP A 27 -22.24 -19.16 10.06
C ASP A 27 -23.50 -18.75 9.26
N VAL A 28 -23.31 -18.27 8.02
CA VAL A 28 -24.39 -17.90 7.12
C VAL A 28 -25.04 -19.18 6.64
N LYS A 29 -26.26 -19.46 7.09
CA LYS A 29 -27.09 -20.56 6.58
C LYS A 29 -27.34 -20.38 5.09
N SER A 30 -26.53 -21.04 4.26
CA SER A 30 -26.75 -21.22 2.83
C SER A 30 -28.08 -21.94 2.60
N GLU A 31 -28.91 -21.42 1.71
CA GLU A 31 -30.09 -22.13 1.19
C GLU A 31 -29.65 -23.45 0.52
N PRO A 32 -30.49 -24.50 0.55
CA PRO A 32 -30.13 -25.81 0.02
C PRO A 32 -29.97 -25.75 -1.50
N GLU A 33 -28.76 -26.07 -1.98
CA GLU A 33 -28.47 -26.25 -3.39
C GLU A 33 -29.30 -27.42 -3.98
N PRO A 34 -29.66 -27.35 -5.27
CA PRO A 34 -30.39 -28.42 -5.95
C PRO A 34 -29.61 -29.74 -5.88
N GLU A 35 -30.33 -30.82 -5.54
CA GLU A 35 -29.75 -32.16 -5.41
C GLU A 35 -29.01 -32.58 -6.70
N PRO A 36 -27.71 -32.88 -6.61
CA PRO A 36 -26.94 -33.39 -7.74
C PRO A 36 -27.54 -34.71 -8.26
N GLU A 37 -27.58 -34.88 -9.57
CA GLU A 37 -27.91 -36.17 -10.16
C GLU A 37 -26.93 -37.26 -9.64
N PRO A 38 -27.37 -38.52 -9.53
CA PRO A 38 -26.56 -39.58 -8.93
C PRO A 38 -25.29 -39.80 -9.75
N ASP A 39 -24.14 -39.46 -9.15
CA ASP A 39 -22.84 -39.80 -9.72
C ASP A 39 -22.69 -41.34 -9.77
N PRO A 40 -22.04 -41.88 -10.82
CA PRO A 40 -21.78 -43.31 -10.95
C PRO A 40 -21.00 -43.84 -9.73
N GLU A 41 -21.41 -45.01 -9.23
CA GLU A 41 -20.79 -45.65 -8.07
C GLU A 41 -19.27 -45.76 -8.25
N PRO A 42 -18.47 -45.17 -7.34
CA PRO A 42 -17.02 -45.26 -7.39
C PRO A 42 -16.57 -46.73 -7.26
N GLU A 43 -15.63 -47.13 -8.12
CA GLU A 43 -14.93 -48.40 -7.96
C GLU A 43 -14.20 -48.43 -6.60
N PRO A 44 -14.02 -49.62 -5.98
CA PRO A 44 -13.42 -49.74 -4.66
C PRO A 44 -12.03 -49.11 -4.61
N GLU A 45 -11.86 -48.06 -3.80
CA GLU A 45 -10.55 -47.46 -3.57
C GLU A 45 -9.63 -48.45 -2.82
N PRO A 46 -8.36 -48.55 -3.21
CA PRO A 46 -7.37 -49.38 -2.54
C PRO A 46 -7.12 -48.88 -1.11
N GLU A 47 -7.06 -49.81 -0.15
CA GLU A 47 -6.81 -49.52 1.26
C GLU A 47 -5.51 -48.71 1.45
N PRO A 48 -5.57 -47.54 2.10
CA PRO A 48 -4.40 -46.69 2.29
C PRO A 48 -3.39 -47.35 3.23
N ALA A 49 -2.13 -47.41 2.78
CA ALA A 49 -1.01 -47.82 3.60
C ALA A 49 -0.82 -46.86 4.80
N PRO A 50 -0.31 -47.35 5.93
CA PRO A 50 -0.09 -46.52 7.12
C PRO A 50 0.87 -45.36 6.81
N VAL A 51 0.36 -44.13 6.93
CA VAL A 51 1.13 -42.90 6.76
C VAL A 51 1.88 -42.63 8.05
N ASP A 52 3.21 -42.82 8.02
CA ASP A 52 4.11 -42.44 9.10
C ASP A 52 4.03 -40.92 9.31
N THR A 53 3.34 -40.51 10.37
CA THR A 53 3.13 -39.10 10.71
C THR A 53 4.36 -38.61 11.48
N HIS A 54 5.42 -38.24 10.76
CA HIS A 54 6.49 -37.43 11.33
C HIS A 54 6.05 -35.97 11.30
N GLU A 55 5.55 -35.49 12.44
CA GLU A 55 5.32 -34.06 12.70
C GLU A 55 6.67 -33.33 12.73
N GLU A 56 7.16 -32.92 11.56
CA GLU A 56 8.29 -32.00 11.49
C GLU A 56 7.78 -30.61 11.94
N PRO A 57 8.39 -30.00 12.97
CA PRO A 57 7.95 -28.70 13.47
C PRO A 57 7.97 -27.67 12.33
N PRO A 58 6.98 -26.79 12.24
CA PRO A 58 6.87 -25.82 11.14
C PRO A 58 8.15 -25.00 11.09
N GLN A 59 8.96 -25.24 10.05
CA GLN A 59 10.18 -24.49 9.83
C GLN A 59 9.77 -23.04 9.55
N GLN A 60 10.04 -22.16 10.51
CA GLN A 60 9.83 -20.72 10.37
C GLN A 60 10.70 -20.24 9.21
N GLN A 61 10.11 -20.10 8.03
CA GLN A 61 10.78 -19.48 6.89
C GLN A 61 11.02 -18.02 7.25
N THR A 62 12.26 -17.71 7.62
CA THR A 62 12.72 -16.33 7.74
C THR A 62 12.66 -15.68 6.37
N VAL A 63 11.58 -14.93 6.11
CA VAL A 63 11.43 -14.08 4.92
C VAL A 63 12.57 -13.07 4.96
N THR A 64 13.60 -13.33 4.16
CA THR A 64 14.72 -12.39 4.01
C THR A 64 14.26 -11.32 3.04
N LEU A 65 13.91 -10.15 3.57
CA LEU A 65 13.58 -9.01 2.74
C LEU A 65 14.78 -8.68 1.84
N PRO A 66 14.57 -8.40 0.54
CA PRO A 66 15.66 -8.03 -0.35
C PRO A 66 16.39 -6.81 0.22
N GLY A 67 17.72 -6.90 0.27
CA GLY A 67 18.55 -5.81 0.78
C GLY A 67 18.37 -4.54 -0.06
N VAL A 68 18.54 -3.38 0.58
CA VAL A 68 18.50 -2.07 -0.07
C VAL A 68 19.54 -2.02 -1.19
N HIS A 69 19.09 -1.95 -2.44
CA HIS A 69 19.95 -1.84 -3.61
C HIS A 69 20.19 -0.37 -3.95
N GLU A 70 21.44 0.06 -4.01
CA GLU A 70 21.79 1.35 -4.60
C GLU A 70 21.57 1.27 -6.12
N LEU A 71 20.91 2.30 -6.68
CA LEU A 71 20.76 2.41 -8.13
C LEU A 71 22.15 2.54 -8.76
N SER A 72 22.48 1.63 -9.67
CA SER A 72 23.69 1.70 -10.45
C SER A 72 23.73 3.00 -11.27
N PRO A 73 24.92 3.51 -11.65
CA PRO A 73 25.03 4.70 -12.49
C PRO A 73 24.20 4.63 -13.78
N SER A 74 24.06 3.44 -14.37
CA SER A 74 23.23 3.21 -15.56
C SER A 74 21.73 3.27 -15.26
N GLU A 75 21.28 2.74 -14.13
CA GLU A 75 19.87 2.85 -13.72
C GLU A 75 19.52 4.30 -13.39
N ARG A 76 20.43 5.03 -12.72
CA ARG A 76 20.27 6.47 -12.51
C ARG A 76 20.19 7.22 -13.84
N MET A 77 21.09 6.93 -14.78
CA MET A 77 21.06 7.55 -16.11
C MET A 77 19.78 7.20 -16.88
N MET A 78 19.27 5.97 -16.78
CA MET A 78 18.02 5.57 -17.42
C MET A 78 16.82 6.27 -16.77
N LEU A 79 16.79 6.37 -15.45
CA LEU A 79 15.76 7.12 -14.72
C LEU A 79 15.79 8.59 -15.12
N GLU A 80 16.96 9.22 -15.17
CA GLU A 80 17.14 10.59 -15.66
C GLU A 80 16.72 10.74 -17.12
N ALA A 81 17.03 9.77 -17.98
CA ALA A 81 16.63 9.78 -19.38
C ALA A 81 15.11 9.57 -19.57
N ILE A 82 14.47 8.74 -18.75
CA ILE A 82 13.01 8.60 -18.72
C ILE A 82 12.39 9.91 -18.26
N LEU A 83 12.89 10.51 -17.18
CA LEU A 83 12.43 11.80 -16.68
C LEU A 83 12.61 12.92 -17.72
N ALA A 84 13.77 12.98 -18.38
CA ALA A 84 14.06 13.96 -19.42
C ALA A 84 13.24 13.72 -20.70
N GLY A 85 13.10 12.46 -21.13
CA GLY A 85 12.30 12.06 -22.29
C GLY A 85 10.80 12.29 -22.07
N SER A 86 10.35 12.18 -20.82
CA SER A 86 8.99 12.54 -20.41
C SER A 86 8.70 14.03 -20.64
N MET A 87 9.69 14.92 -20.70
CA MET A 87 9.41 16.33 -21.02
C MET A 87 8.98 16.56 -22.47
N LEU A 88 9.14 15.58 -23.37
CA LEU A 88 8.78 15.69 -24.78
C LEU A 88 7.31 15.33 -25.07
N ASN A 89 6.58 14.81 -24.09
CA ASN A 89 5.15 14.49 -24.21
C ASN A 89 4.33 15.38 -23.25
N PRO A 90 3.28 16.08 -23.73
CA PRO A 90 2.47 16.97 -22.89
C PRO A 90 1.78 16.25 -21.72
N ALA A 91 1.50 14.94 -21.83
CA ALA A 91 0.97 14.15 -20.72
C ALA A 91 1.98 14.01 -19.56
N THR A 92 3.26 14.01 -19.88
CA THR A 92 4.36 13.85 -18.92
C THR A 92 4.99 15.19 -18.51
N ALA A 93 4.69 16.29 -19.20
CA ALA A 93 5.04 17.64 -18.73
C ALA A 93 4.41 17.97 -17.36
N ALA A 94 3.19 17.48 -17.11
CA ALA A 94 2.54 17.58 -15.80
C ALA A 94 3.28 16.78 -14.72
N TYR A 95 3.90 15.66 -15.09
CA TYR A 95 4.72 14.86 -14.17
C TYR A 95 6.03 15.56 -13.84
N ALA A 96 6.67 16.19 -14.84
CA ALA A 96 7.90 16.95 -14.64
C ALA A 96 7.69 18.18 -13.73
N SER A 97 6.58 18.90 -13.88
CA SER A 97 6.24 20.02 -12.99
C SER A 97 5.91 19.55 -11.58
N LEU A 98 5.24 18.40 -11.43
CA LEU A 98 4.98 17.79 -10.13
C LEU A 98 6.30 17.42 -9.42
N ILE A 99 7.25 16.81 -10.12
CA ILE A 99 8.57 16.46 -9.57
C ILE A 99 9.36 17.70 -9.16
N GLN A 100 9.43 18.72 -10.01
CA GLN A 100 10.12 19.97 -9.69
C GLN A 100 9.47 20.66 -8.48
N GLY A 101 8.13 20.73 -8.47
CA GLY A 101 7.35 21.27 -7.36
C GLY A 101 7.61 20.51 -6.06
N ALA A 102 7.62 19.18 -6.11
CA ALA A 102 7.89 18.33 -4.96
C ALA A 102 9.30 18.54 -4.39
N ARG A 103 10.32 18.67 -5.23
CA ARG A 103 11.70 18.95 -4.77
C ARG A 103 11.80 20.28 -4.03
N VAL A 104 11.24 21.34 -4.60
CA VAL A 104 11.25 22.68 -3.99
C VAL A 104 10.43 22.68 -2.70
N ALA A 105 9.27 22.05 -2.71
CA ALA A 105 8.36 21.94 -1.57
C ALA A 105 9.00 21.14 -0.41
N ALA A 106 9.63 20.01 -0.71
CA ALA A 106 10.35 19.18 0.26
C ALA A 106 11.43 19.99 1.00
N ALA A 107 12.29 20.67 0.24
CA ALA A 107 13.36 21.49 0.78
C ALA A 107 12.83 22.70 1.57
N ALA A 108 11.81 23.38 1.06
CA ALA A 108 11.26 24.58 1.70
C ALA A 108 10.52 24.27 3.01
N MET A 109 9.87 23.10 3.10
CA MET A 109 9.03 22.74 4.26
C MET A 109 9.72 21.78 5.24
N GLY A 110 10.93 21.27 4.94
CA GLY A 110 11.57 20.29 5.79
C GLY A 110 10.85 18.93 5.80
N VAL A 111 10.22 18.56 4.68
CA VAL A 111 9.42 17.34 4.54
C VAL A 111 10.00 16.42 3.47
N THR A 112 9.62 15.16 3.52
CA THR A 112 9.85 14.20 2.44
C THR A 112 8.58 14.04 1.63
N ILE A 113 8.68 14.19 0.31
CA ILE A 113 7.56 14.01 -0.62
C ILE A 113 7.82 12.78 -1.49
N ALA A 114 6.96 11.78 -1.41
CA ALA A 114 6.98 10.58 -2.23
C ALA A 114 5.88 10.64 -3.30
N ILE A 115 6.22 10.27 -4.54
CA ILE A 115 5.33 10.27 -5.70
C ILE A 115 5.52 8.95 -6.45
N GLY A 116 4.43 8.22 -6.67
CA GLY A 116 4.52 6.94 -7.37
C GLY A 116 3.18 6.34 -7.76
N PRO A 117 3.16 5.42 -8.72
CA PRO A 117 2.01 4.55 -8.94
C PRO A 117 1.75 3.65 -7.72
N ALA A 118 0.47 3.42 -7.45
CA ALA A 118 -0.01 2.44 -6.48
C ALA A 118 -1.14 1.62 -7.12
N VAL A 119 -1.20 0.35 -6.75
CA VAL A 119 -2.28 -0.57 -7.09
C VAL A 119 -2.88 -1.13 -5.81
N SER A 120 -4.20 -1.21 -5.75
CA SER A 120 -4.90 -1.83 -4.63
C SER A 120 -6.09 -2.65 -5.12
N GLY A 121 -6.27 -3.82 -4.51
CA GLY A 121 -7.45 -4.66 -4.66
C GLY A 121 -8.11 -4.82 -3.30
N ASN A 122 -9.33 -4.32 -3.16
CA ASN A 122 -10.07 -4.26 -1.92
C ASN A 122 -11.38 -5.02 -2.04
N ALA A 123 -11.63 -5.90 -1.08
CA ALA A 123 -12.95 -6.26 -0.61
C ALA A 123 -13.05 -5.80 0.87
N VAL A 124 -13.90 -6.44 1.69
CA VAL A 124 -13.94 -6.22 3.15
C VAL A 124 -12.52 -6.20 3.76
N ALA A 125 -11.64 -7.04 3.23
CA ALA A 125 -10.19 -6.92 3.38
C ALA A 125 -9.52 -6.89 1.99
N GLY A 126 -8.36 -6.24 1.91
CA GLY A 126 -7.64 -6.02 0.66
C GLY A 126 -6.13 -5.96 0.84
N ILE A 127 -5.42 -6.03 -0.28
CA ILE A 127 -3.98 -5.82 -0.34
C ILE A 127 -3.68 -4.74 -1.37
N GLY A 128 -2.65 -3.95 -1.09
CA GLY A 128 -2.14 -2.93 -1.97
C GLY A 128 -0.63 -2.92 -1.99
N GLY A 129 -0.09 -2.26 -3.00
CA GLY A 129 1.32 -1.99 -3.10
C GLY A 129 1.57 -0.83 -4.04
N GLY A 130 2.64 -0.12 -3.79
CA GLY A 130 3.02 1.03 -4.60
C GLY A 130 4.51 1.25 -4.53
N GLY A 131 5.00 2.09 -5.42
CA GLY A 131 6.40 2.48 -5.42
C GLY A 131 6.64 3.65 -6.35
N GLY A 132 7.75 4.32 -6.18
CA GLY A 132 8.04 5.51 -6.94
C GLY A 132 9.31 6.20 -6.45
N LEU A 133 9.31 7.52 -6.55
CA LEU A 133 10.42 8.37 -6.13
C LEU A 133 10.06 9.14 -4.88
N PHE A 134 11.04 9.40 -4.03
CA PHE A 134 10.91 10.36 -2.94
C PHE A 134 11.91 11.50 -3.10
N PHE A 135 11.54 12.65 -2.55
CA PHE A 135 12.30 13.89 -2.52
C PHE A 135 12.43 14.33 -1.07
N GLY A 136 13.64 14.28 -0.53
CA GLY A 136 13.93 14.66 0.86
C GLY A 136 14.23 16.14 1.04
N PRO A 137 14.19 16.64 2.29
CA PRO A 137 14.38 18.06 2.59
C PRO A 137 15.80 18.56 2.29
N ASN A 138 16.80 17.67 2.22
CA ASN A 138 18.19 18.06 1.92
C ASN A 138 18.51 17.98 0.41
N GLY A 139 17.50 17.95 -0.44
CA GLY A 139 17.68 17.72 -1.88
C GLY A 139 17.99 16.26 -2.22
N GLU A 140 17.70 15.34 -1.30
CA GLU A 140 17.83 13.91 -1.52
C GLU A 140 16.80 13.43 -2.54
N ILE A 141 17.21 12.50 -3.40
CA ILE A 141 16.31 11.78 -4.30
C ILE A 141 16.58 10.28 -4.14
N GLY A 142 15.53 9.51 -3.99
CA GLY A 142 15.63 8.05 -3.95
C GLY A 142 14.36 7.38 -4.46
N ALA A 143 14.36 6.06 -4.45
CA ALA A 143 13.21 5.25 -4.77
C ALA A 143 12.57 4.71 -3.47
N TYR A 144 11.27 4.49 -3.50
CA TYR A 144 10.57 3.77 -2.43
C TYR A 144 9.68 2.69 -3.01
N GLY A 145 9.33 1.72 -2.19
CA GLY A 145 8.21 0.84 -2.42
C GLY A 145 7.52 0.46 -1.14
N SER A 146 6.31 -0.05 -1.27
CA SER A 146 5.40 -0.28 -0.17
C SER A 146 4.49 -1.46 -0.46
N VAL A 147 4.13 -2.18 0.59
CA VAL A 147 3.06 -3.18 0.60
C VAL A 147 2.12 -2.85 1.75
N ALA A 148 0.83 -3.09 1.56
CA ALA A 148 -0.15 -2.74 2.56
C ALA A 148 -1.30 -3.74 2.63
N GLY A 149 -1.77 -4.00 3.85
CA GLY A 149 -3.02 -4.69 4.13
C GLY A 149 -4.08 -3.69 4.53
N ARG A 150 -5.25 -3.73 3.88
CA ARG A 150 -6.35 -2.79 4.09
C ARG A 150 -7.58 -3.52 4.62
N VAL A 151 -8.27 -2.93 5.58
CA VAL A 151 -9.60 -3.36 6.03
C VAL A 151 -10.54 -2.16 5.92
N GLY A 152 -11.72 -2.37 5.36
CA GLY A 152 -12.67 -1.29 5.18
C GLY A 152 -13.94 -1.68 4.41
N VAL A 153 -14.83 -0.70 4.26
CA VAL A 153 -16.04 -0.86 3.45
C VAL A 153 -15.71 -0.39 2.04
N ALA A 154 -15.02 -1.25 1.29
CA ALA A 154 -14.64 -1.00 -0.10
C ALA A 154 -14.63 -2.30 -0.89
N ILE A 155 -15.28 -2.32 -2.06
CA ILE A 155 -15.11 -3.38 -3.05
C ILE A 155 -14.61 -2.71 -4.32
N SER A 156 -13.29 -2.69 -4.51
CA SER A 156 -12.67 -1.94 -5.61
C SER A 156 -11.32 -2.50 -6.05
N ILE A 157 -11.00 -2.30 -7.33
CA ILE A 157 -9.64 -2.46 -7.86
C ILE A 157 -9.24 -1.13 -8.50
N SER A 158 -8.09 -0.59 -8.13
CA SER A 158 -7.63 0.71 -8.63
C SER A 158 -6.15 0.75 -8.94
N ALA A 159 -5.81 1.56 -9.95
CA ALA A 159 -4.47 2.01 -10.27
C ALA A 159 -4.42 3.54 -10.14
N THR A 160 -3.60 4.04 -9.22
CA THR A 160 -3.57 5.46 -8.84
C THR A 160 -2.17 6.04 -8.89
N LEU A 161 -2.08 7.33 -9.18
CA LEU A 161 -0.93 8.14 -8.81
C LEU A 161 -1.11 8.59 -7.36
N GLN A 162 -0.15 8.23 -6.50
CA GLN A 162 -0.13 8.58 -5.09
C GLN A 162 0.93 9.65 -4.84
N VAL A 163 0.59 10.63 -4.01
CA VAL A 163 1.50 11.64 -3.46
C VAL A 163 1.42 11.57 -1.95
N THR A 164 2.56 11.30 -1.31
CA THR A 164 2.67 11.16 0.14
C THR A 164 3.65 12.22 0.66
N VAL A 165 3.26 12.93 1.71
CA VAL A 165 4.06 13.97 2.37
C VAL A 165 4.27 13.57 3.81
N VAL A 166 5.52 13.36 4.20
CA VAL A 166 5.94 12.93 5.55
C VAL A 166 6.83 13.97 6.18
N ASN A 167 6.63 14.23 7.47
CA ASN A 167 7.43 15.20 8.21
C ASN A 167 8.84 14.66 8.50
N GLY A 168 9.87 15.42 8.08
CA GLY A 168 11.28 15.10 8.28
C GLY A 168 11.95 14.46 7.07
N GLY A 169 13.07 13.78 7.33
CA GLY A 169 13.90 13.13 6.31
C GLY A 169 13.34 11.81 5.80
N PRO A 170 13.96 11.24 4.75
CA PRO A 170 13.47 10.03 4.09
C PRO A 170 13.43 8.79 4.99
N ASP A 171 14.20 8.76 6.08
CA ASP A 171 14.15 7.69 7.08
C ASP A 171 12.75 7.55 7.71
N ARG A 172 11.98 8.63 7.76
CA ARG A 172 10.59 8.64 8.25
C ARG A 172 9.63 7.93 7.30
N LEU A 173 10.00 7.78 6.03
CA LEU A 173 9.20 7.04 5.06
C LEU A 173 9.44 5.52 5.18
N ASN A 174 10.47 5.08 5.91
CA ASN A 174 10.85 3.68 6.03
C ASN A 174 10.21 3.03 7.27
N GLY A 175 9.74 1.79 7.13
CA GLY A 175 9.15 0.98 8.18
C GLY A 175 7.63 0.92 8.13
N SER A 176 7.04 0.51 9.26
CA SER A 176 5.61 0.30 9.41
C SER A 176 4.85 1.60 9.70
N ALA A 177 3.67 1.74 9.11
CA ALA A 177 2.76 2.84 9.40
C ALA A 177 1.30 2.38 9.31
N VAL A 178 0.42 3.10 9.99
CA VAL A 178 -1.03 2.95 9.92
C VAL A 178 -1.60 4.14 9.15
N ALA A 179 -2.34 3.88 8.09
CA ALA A 179 -3.04 4.88 7.31
C ALA A 179 -4.54 4.82 7.64
N VAL A 180 -5.12 5.96 7.99
CA VAL A 180 -6.57 6.12 8.20
C VAL A 180 -7.08 7.08 7.15
N GLY A 181 -7.98 6.63 6.30
CA GLY A 181 -8.35 7.38 5.12
C GLY A 181 -9.71 7.05 4.56
N GLY A 182 -9.99 7.72 3.45
CA GLY A 182 -11.20 7.51 2.68
C GLY A 182 -11.02 7.99 1.26
N GLY A 183 -11.91 7.52 0.41
CA GLY A 183 -11.88 7.82 -1.01
C GLY A 183 -13.20 7.50 -1.66
N GLY A 184 -13.20 7.50 -2.99
CA GLY A 184 -14.37 7.13 -3.75
C GLY A 184 -14.27 7.57 -5.19
N GLY A 185 -15.26 7.13 -5.95
CA GLY A 185 -15.42 7.43 -7.37
C GLY A 185 -15.64 6.17 -8.19
N GLU A 186 -16.33 6.36 -9.31
CA GLU A 186 -16.52 5.34 -10.33
C GLU A 186 -15.68 5.75 -11.54
N LEU A 187 -14.87 4.82 -12.07
CA LEU A 187 -13.93 5.03 -13.17
C LEU A 187 -12.76 5.98 -12.84
N LEU A 188 -13.03 7.14 -12.27
CA LEU A 188 -12.06 8.07 -11.70
C LEU A 188 -12.14 7.97 -10.17
N VAL A 189 -11.10 7.41 -9.56
CA VAL A 189 -11.00 7.25 -8.11
C VAL A 189 -10.09 8.31 -7.52
N GLY A 190 -10.46 8.83 -6.36
CA GLY A 190 -9.64 9.73 -5.58
C GLY A 190 -9.76 9.43 -4.09
N GLY A 191 -8.75 9.80 -3.32
CA GLY A 191 -8.77 9.59 -1.88
C GLY A 191 -7.64 10.29 -1.16
N GLY A 192 -7.72 10.25 0.16
CA GLY A 192 -6.66 10.73 1.03
C GLY A 192 -6.66 10.00 2.37
N ALA A 193 -5.49 9.98 2.99
CA ALA A 193 -5.26 9.35 4.28
C ALA A 193 -4.31 10.17 5.15
N VAL A 194 -4.49 10.05 6.45
CA VAL A 194 -3.50 10.45 7.46
C VAL A 194 -2.62 9.24 7.75
N LEU A 195 -1.31 9.45 7.79
CA LEU A 195 -0.32 8.42 8.12
C LEU A 195 0.15 8.61 9.55
N LEU A 196 0.13 7.51 10.31
CA LEU A 196 0.54 7.44 11.70
C LEU A 196 1.61 6.37 11.88
N THR A 197 2.49 6.54 12.86
CA THR A 197 3.34 5.43 13.33
C THR A 197 2.48 4.38 14.05
N PRO A 198 2.99 3.16 14.29
CA PRO A 198 2.29 2.17 15.11
C PRO A 198 1.98 2.66 16.53
N ASP A 199 2.77 3.60 17.05
CA ASP A 199 2.55 4.24 18.35
C ASP A 199 1.51 5.38 18.31
N GLY A 200 0.97 5.70 17.12
CA GLY A 200 -0.04 6.73 16.91
C GLY A 200 0.51 8.13 16.66
N ASP A 201 1.83 8.30 16.51
CA ASP A 201 2.42 9.60 16.19
C ASP A 201 2.11 10.00 14.75
N PHE A 202 1.83 11.28 14.54
CA PHE A 202 1.57 11.80 13.19
C PHE A 202 2.84 11.74 12.33
N LEU A 203 2.76 10.97 11.24
CA LEU A 203 3.84 10.82 10.27
C LEU A 203 3.65 11.77 9.08
N GLY A 204 2.43 11.85 8.54
CA GLY A 204 2.18 12.60 7.32
C GLY A 204 0.77 12.46 6.75
N ILE A 205 0.63 12.84 5.49
CA ILE A 205 -0.60 12.70 4.72
C ILE A 205 -0.31 12.07 3.36
N SER A 206 -1.29 11.35 2.82
CA SER A 206 -1.25 10.82 1.46
C SER A 206 -2.51 11.24 0.70
N ALA A 207 -2.35 11.56 -0.58
CA ALA A 207 -3.43 11.84 -1.51
C ALA A 207 -3.22 11.01 -2.78
N GLN A 208 -4.30 10.51 -3.35
CA GLN A 208 -4.23 9.69 -4.56
C GLN A 208 -5.32 10.05 -5.55
N VAL A 209 -5.00 9.91 -6.84
CA VAL A 209 -5.94 10.06 -7.95
C VAL A 209 -5.61 9.04 -9.03
N GLY A 210 -6.62 8.42 -9.63
CA GLY A 210 -6.40 7.50 -10.71
C GLY A 210 -7.67 6.87 -11.23
N VAL A 211 -7.53 5.68 -11.76
CA VAL A 211 -8.64 4.94 -12.37
C VAL A 211 -8.90 3.65 -11.62
N GLY A 212 -10.17 3.31 -11.45
CA GLY A 212 -10.58 2.13 -10.72
C GLY A 212 -12.02 1.75 -10.97
N ALA A 213 -12.33 0.50 -10.67
CA ALA A 213 -13.69 -0.02 -10.64
C ALA A 213 -14.06 -0.27 -9.19
N GLY A 214 -14.78 0.67 -8.59
CA GLY A 214 -15.38 0.52 -7.26
C GLY A 214 -16.88 0.30 -7.37
N LEU A 215 -17.44 -0.55 -6.51
CA LEU A 215 -18.90 -0.74 -6.40
C LEU A 215 -19.56 0.28 -5.45
N THR A 216 -18.74 1.04 -4.72
CA THR A 216 -19.19 1.98 -3.70
C THR A 216 -18.69 3.39 -4.02
N PRO A 217 -19.56 4.41 -4.02
CA PRO A 217 -19.16 5.79 -4.32
C PRO A 217 -18.32 6.44 -3.21
N LEU A 218 -18.33 5.87 -2.01
CA LEU A 218 -17.56 6.32 -0.86
C LEU A 218 -16.93 5.12 -0.17
N GLU A 219 -15.66 5.24 0.17
CA GLU A 219 -14.86 4.24 0.86
C GLU A 219 -14.26 4.88 2.13
N ALA A 220 -14.23 4.11 3.21
CA ALA A 220 -13.49 4.42 4.42
C ALA A 220 -12.67 3.18 4.79
N TYR A 221 -11.41 3.39 5.14
CA TYR A 221 -10.50 2.29 5.39
C TYR A 221 -9.45 2.61 6.45
N VAL A 222 -8.94 1.54 7.04
CA VAL A 222 -7.72 1.53 7.84
C VAL A 222 -6.75 0.57 7.17
N GLU A 223 -5.50 0.99 7.04
CA GLU A 223 -4.48 0.26 6.30
C GLU A 223 -3.19 0.19 7.10
N ALA A 224 -2.64 -1.01 7.25
CA ALA A 224 -1.29 -1.23 7.76
C ALA A 224 -0.35 -1.35 6.57
N GLN A 225 0.62 -0.45 6.46
CA GLN A 225 1.60 -0.41 5.37
C GLN A 225 3.01 -0.62 5.89
N GLU A 226 3.83 -1.31 5.10
CA GLU A 226 5.27 -1.46 5.29
C GLU A 226 5.97 -0.82 4.09
N THR A 227 6.83 0.15 4.35
CA THR A 227 7.52 0.92 3.30
C THR A 227 9.03 0.79 3.42
N TRP A 228 9.70 0.71 2.28
CA TRP A 228 11.15 0.60 2.17
C TRP A 228 11.68 1.64 1.19
N THR A 229 12.80 2.25 1.55
CA THR A 229 13.46 3.31 0.76
C THR A 229 14.83 2.87 0.30
N SER A 230 15.24 3.29 -0.89
CA SER A 230 16.64 3.21 -1.31
C SER A 230 17.51 4.16 -0.49
N THR A 231 18.83 3.90 -0.46
CA THR A 231 19.78 4.91 0.02
C THR A 231 19.57 6.22 -0.74
N PRO A 232 19.34 7.35 -0.06
CA PRO A 232 19.12 8.62 -0.72
C PRO A 232 20.39 9.10 -1.42
N VAL A 233 20.21 9.64 -2.62
CA VAL A 233 21.29 10.31 -3.35
C VAL A 233 21.12 11.80 -3.14
N VAL A 234 22.12 12.44 -2.54
CA VAL A 234 22.11 13.90 -2.43
C VAL A 234 22.31 14.47 -3.83
N ALA A 235 21.30 15.17 -4.35
CA ALA A 235 21.43 15.85 -5.63
C ALA A 235 22.51 16.96 -5.49
N PRO A 236 23.35 17.16 -6.51
CA PRO A 236 24.24 18.32 -6.51
C PRO A 236 23.41 19.59 -6.38
N PRO A 237 23.92 20.62 -5.67
CA PRO A 237 23.21 21.88 -5.51
C PRO A 237 22.84 22.46 -6.88
N PRO A 238 21.66 23.11 -7.02
CA PRO A 238 21.28 23.74 -8.27
C PRO A 238 22.37 24.74 -8.69
N LEU A 239 22.77 24.68 -9.97
CA LEU A 239 23.71 25.65 -10.52
C LEU A 239 23.08 27.05 -10.44
N PRO A 240 23.86 28.08 -10.05
CA PRO A 240 23.38 29.45 -9.88
C PRO A 240 22.90 30.09 -11.19
#